data_AF-A0A8V0ZLG7-F1
#
_entry.id   AF-A0A8V0ZLG7-F1
#
_cell.length_a   1.000
_cell.length_b   1.000
_cell.length_c   1.000
_cell.angle_alpha   90.00
_cell.angle_beta   90.00
_cell.angle_gamma   90.00
#
_symmetry.space_group_name_H-M   'P 1'
#
loop_
_entity.id
_entity.type
_entity.pdbx_description
1 polymer ?
#
loop_
_entity_poly.entity_id
_entity_poly.type
_entity_poly.pdbx_seq_one_letter_code
_entity_poly.pdbx_strand_id
1 'polypeptide(L)'
;MWGPRPDKHGIKITELFPLLKGGSPKNHLPQNLNGSVERRCASDKERREEENASHENGASQEIFEAEMAINSAENLLPTFKDILGRMTNQVCKPSTSEMIIIDTQEDLLVKELTTLKTTKRLLWLLLQTREQKQIDSKNIEALIQKLSENETHNMVPVLKEEYLSRPVNTIEAHLQYQIQRKEVENDELRLKTQTLEKKIAEWKLQIGEYKRQMLALKKTSEQKKAYLRRAIRSQKQKTECFEEAVENLTSRVKEREVKLSEILSASDVWKKQHDRMVEEKTMLAVQTEDLKKQITSLSEDLKRKEEFRRKASEELLGKLNSVNSENEKIYLENEKLKACLAALEISTVSVENDLLCLQEKTKLQENIVEDCKNQVRELKAEVEVLKSRYKIIFSENKSIRESKCLEVYEEEDGVNSVGNCSLEEENSTIQKKYEHLKRILENMQFQNEELAYLIKKEDESLQCSKLQLEEKIAEYNSLTKQLESALEEGRKMVAEEFEKMSYLEQALQTKMLVLENEVRERQEEKKELLCAFHRNEKHHEVCLKELENSLQRSENKKQSIQNYVQFLKTSYITMFG
;
A
#
# COMPACT_ATOMS: atom_id res chain seq x y z
N MET A 1 -30.52 -23.60 3.01
CA MET A 1 -30.32 -24.97 3.52
C MET A 1 -30.15 -24.94 5.04
N TRP A 2 -30.16 -26.08 5.72
CA TRP A 2 -30.20 -26.18 7.19
C TRP A 2 -28.85 -25.87 7.89
N GLY A 3 -28.93 -25.45 9.16
CA GLY A 3 -27.83 -25.34 10.12
C GLY A 3 -28.36 -24.94 11.51
N PRO A 4 -28.12 -25.71 12.61
CA PRO A 4 -28.89 -25.57 13.85
C PRO A 4 -28.23 -24.72 14.96
N ARG A 5 -29.04 -24.25 15.91
CA ARG A 5 -28.58 -23.76 17.22
C ARG A 5 -28.44 -24.91 18.24
N PRO A 6 -27.45 -24.89 19.14
CA PRO A 6 -27.52 -25.52 20.45
C PRO A 6 -28.02 -24.52 21.52
N ASP A 7 -28.77 -25.01 22.52
CA ASP A 7 -29.21 -24.22 23.69
C ASP A 7 -29.36 -25.15 24.92
N LYS A 8 -29.13 -24.60 26.12
CA LYS A 8 -29.30 -25.19 27.47
C LYS A 8 -28.87 -26.65 27.71
N HIS A 9 -27.79 -26.80 28.46
CA HIS A 9 -27.79 -27.67 29.65
C HIS A 9 -27.44 -26.82 30.87
N GLY A 10 -28.08 -27.07 32.01
CA GLY A 10 -27.88 -26.32 33.24
C GLY A 10 -28.01 -27.21 34.47
N ILE A 11 -27.30 -26.86 35.54
CA ILE A 11 -27.32 -27.59 36.81
C ILE A 11 -27.83 -26.65 37.90
N LYS A 12 -28.90 -27.04 38.58
CA LYS A 12 -29.42 -26.33 39.75
C LYS A 12 -28.61 -26.70 40.99
N ILE A 13 -28.39 -25.73 41.86
CA ILE A 13 -28.04 -25.97 43.26
C ILE A 13 -29.35 -26.17 44.02
N THR A 14 -29.44 -27.24 44.82
CA THR A 14 -30.49 -27.44 45.82
C THR A 14 -29.84 -27.96 47.10
N GLU A 15 -30.40 -27.57 48.25
CA GLU A 15 -29.91 -27.85 49.59
C GLU A 15 -30.15 -29.32 50.02
N LEU A 16 -29.54 -29.75 51.14
CA LEU A 16 -30.25 -30.44 52.23
C LEU A 16 -29.37 -30.60 53.50
N PHE A 17 -30.01 -30.48 54.68
CA PHE A 17 -29.46 -30.84 55.99
C PHE A 17 -29.65 -32.35 56.28
N PRO A 18 -28.93 -32.93 57.26
CA PRO A 18 -29.60 -33.20 58.54
C PRO A 18 -28.76 -32.75 59.77
N LEU A 19 -29.31 -32.12 60.80
CA LEU A 19 -30.35 -32.50 61.79
C LEU A 19 -29.89 -33.42 62.93
N LEU A 20 -30.04 -32.91 64.16
CA LEU A 20 -29.70 -33.54 65.44
C LEU A 20 -30.70 -34.63 65.86
N LYS A 21 -30.23 -35.61 66.63
CA LYS A 21 -31.05 -36.37 67.59
C LYS A 21 -30.22 -36.73 68.83
N GLY A 22 -30.72 -36.40 70.02
CA GLY A 22 -30.07 -36.71 71.30
C GLY A 22 -30.63 -37.98 71.95
N GLY A 23 -29.87 -38.56 72.89
CA GLY A 23 -30.28 -39.72 73.69
C GLY A 23 -29.34 -40.01 74.86
N SER A 24 -29.91 -40.32 76.02
CA SER A 24 -29.24 -40.66 77.30
C SER A 24 -30.34 -41.14 78.29
N PRO A 25 -30.07 -41.82 79.43
CA PRO A 25 -28.80 -42.35 79.97
C PRO A 25 -28.87 -43.85 80.38
N LYS A 26 -27.75 -44.42 80.89
CA LYS A 26 -27.59 -45.14 82.19
C LYS A 26 -26.57 -46.30 82.19
N ASN A 27 -25.64 -46.20 83.15
CA ASN A 27 -25.10 -47.20 84.09
C ASN A 27 -24.91 -48.67 83.69
N HIS A 28 -23.71 -49.22 83.95
CA HIS A 28 -23.51 -50.40 84.84
C HIS A 28 -22.09 -50.42 85.45
N LEU A 29 -21.97 -50.99 86.66
CA LEU A 29 -20.72 -51.28 87.43
C LEU A 29 -20.32 -52.77 87.20
N PRO A 30 -19.04 -53.20 87.38
CA PRO A 30 -18.26 -53.23 88.65
C PRO A 30 -16.84 -52.62 88.51
N GLN A 31 -15.99 -52.37 89.53
CA GLN A 31 -15.77 -52.86 90.92
C GLN A 31 -14.74 -54.02 91.07
N ASN A 32 -13.91 -53.93 92.13
CA ASN A 32 -12.69 -54.67 92.47
C ASN A 32 -11.47 -54.40 91.56
N LEU A 33 -10.25 -53.99 92.00
CA LEU A 33 -9.44 -54.04 93.25
C LEU A 33 -8.31 -55.09 93.24
N ASN A 34 -7.11 -54.61 93.58
CA ASN A 34 -5.92 -55.27 94.13
C ASN A 34 -5.42 -56.58 93.47
N GLY A 35 -4.37 -56.45 92.65
CA GLY A 35 -3.57 -57.61 92.16
C GLY A 35 -2.51 -57.31 91.09
N SER A 36 -2.18 -56.04 90.83
CA SER A 36 -1.48 -55.62 89.60
C SER A 36 -0.37 -54.55 89.77
N VAL A 37 0.17 -54.39 90.98
CA VAL A 37 1.29 -53.46 91.27
C VAL A 37 2.63 -54.20 91.30
N GLU A 38 2.76 -55.21 92.15
CA GLU A 38 4.05 -55.91 92.39
C GLU A 38 4.58 -56.65 91.15
N ARG A 39 3.69 -57.25 90.34
CA ARG A 39 4.10 -57.90 89.06
C ARG A 39 4.50 -56.94 87.94
N ARG A 40 4.24 -55.63 88.05
CA ARG A 40 4.70 -54.65 87.05
C ARG A 40 6.12 -54.19 87.32
N CYS A 41 6.46 -53.92 88.58
CA CYS A 41 7.77 -53.38 88.96
C CYS A 41 8.95 -54.32 88.67
N ALA A 42 8.73 -55.64 88.64
CA ALA A 42 9.75 -56.61 88.23
C ALA A 42 9.96 -56.61 86.69
N SER A 43 8.88 -56.79 85.92
CA SER A 43 8.95 -56.88 84.46
C SER A 43 9.40 -55.58 83.78
N ASP A 44 9.05 -54.42 84.35
CA ASP A 44 9.51 -53.11 83.87
C ASP A 44 11.00 -52.85 84.16
N LYS A 45 11.68 -53.69 84.96
CA LYS A 45 13.13 -53.59 85.20
C LYS A 45 13.92 -54.43 84.19
N GLU A 46 13.67 -55.74 84.13
CA GLU A 46 14.36 -56.66 83.21
C GLU A 46 14.25 -56.20 81.75
N ARG A 47 13.05 -55.77 81.32
CA ARG A 47 12.81 -55.30 79.96
C ARG A 47 13.63 -54.05 79.60
N ARG A 48 13.87 -53.14 80.56
CA ARG A 48 14.72 -51.96 80.34
C ARG A 48 16.19 -52.31 80.29
N GLU A 49 16.62 -53.36 80.99
CA GLU A 49 18.01 -53.80 80.99
C GLU A 49 18.34 -54.52 79.66
N GLU A 50 17.43 -55.34 79.12
CA GLU A 50 17.57 -55.92 77.76
C GLU A 50 17.45 -54.88 76.63
N GLU A 51 16.48 -53.96 76.67
CA GLU A 51 16.30 -52.92 75.64
C GLU A 51 17.50 -51.96 75.57
N ASN A 52 18.13 -51.61 76.70
CA ASN A 52 19.33 -50.77 76.69
C ASN A 52 20.58 -51.51 76.17
N ALA A 53 20.81 -52.75 76.60
CA ALA A 53 21.98 -53.54 76.18
C ALA A 53 21.97 -53.88 74.68
N SER A 54 20.79 -54.13 74.11
CA SER A 54 20.62 -54.35 72.67
C SER A 54 20.80 -53.07 71.86
N HIS A 55 20.32 -51.91 72.35
CA HIS A 55 20.53 -50.62 71.67
C HIS A 55 22.00 -50.16 71.67
N GLU A 56 22.79 -50.45 72.71
CA GLU A 56 24.20 -50.04 72.77
C GLU A 56 25.07 -50.68 71.68
N ASN A 57 24.89 -51.98 71.42
CA ASN A 57 25.62 -52.67 70.38
C ASN A 57 25.16 -52.26 68.97
N GLY A 58 23.84 -52.13 68.76
CA GLY A 58 23.27 -51.71 67.46
C GLY A 58 23.75 -50.33 67.02
N ALA A 59 23.67 -49.33 67.91
CA ALA A 59 24.11 -47.97 67.59
C ALA A 59 25.63 -47.88 67.31
N SER A 60 26.43 -48.72 67.97
CA SER A 60 27.88 -48.78 67.75
C SER A 60 28.23 -49.39 66.39
N GLN A 61 27.50 -50.43 65.97
CA GLN A 61 27.62 -51.06 64.65
C GLN A 61 27.25 -50.09 63.53
N GLU A 62 26.11 -49.40 63.63
CA GLU A 62 25.65 -48.42 62.64
C GLU A 62 26.65 -47.24 62.47
N ILE A 63 27.26 -46.78 63.56
CA ILE A 63 28.29 -45.73 63.53
C ILE A 63 29.56 -46.22 62.81
N PHE A 64 29.99 -47.47 63.04
CA PHE A 64 31.16 -48.03 62.37
C PHE A 64 30.93 -48.22 60.85
N GLU A 65 29.73 -48.69 60.46
CA GLU A 65 29.35 -48.82 59.05
C GLU A 65 29.25 -47.45 58.36
N ALA A 66 28.71 -46.43 59.04
CA ALA A 66 28.69 -45.06 58.57
C ALA A 66 30.12 -44.47 58.42
N GLU A 67 31.03 -44.74 59.37
CA GLU A 67 32.43 -44.29 59.26
C GLU A 67 33.15 -44.96 58.08
N MET A 68 32.95 -46.26 57.86
CA MET A 68 33.48 -46.96 56.69
C MET A 68 32.95 -46.40 55.37
N ALA A 69 31.66 -46.06 55.30
CA ALA A 69 31.06 -45.42 54.13
C ALA A 69 31.65 -44.01 53.87
N ILE A 70 31.84 -43.21 54.93
CA ILE A 70 32.44 -41.86 54.83
C ILE A 70 33.89 -41.94 54.37
N ASN A 71 34.70 -42.81 54.98
CA ASN A 71 36.10 -42.99 54.60
C ASN A 71 36.25 -43.49 53.15
N SER A 72 35.32 -44.34 52.69
CA SER A 72 35.23 -44.76 51.28
C SER A 72 34.92 -43.58 50.34
N ALA A 73 33.94 -42.74 50.70
CA ALA A 73 33.58 -41.55 49.92
C ALA A 73 34.71 -40.51 49.84
N GLU A 74 35.46 -40.28 50.93
CA GLU A 74 36.63 -39.39 50.92
C GLU A 74 37.73 -39.89 49.98
N ASN A 75 37.94 -41.20 49.88
CA ASN A 75 38.95 -41.79 48.98
C ASN A 75 38.55 -41.75 47.50
N LEU A 76 37.25 -41.68 47.18
CA LEU A 76 36.75 -41.57 45.80
C LEU A 76 36.70 -40.13 45.29
N LEU A 77 36.65 -39.14 46.20
CA LEU A 77 36.50 -37.72 45.89
C LEU A 77 37.63 -37.14 45.01
N PRO A 78 38.93 -37.43 45.25
CA PRO A 78 40.03 -37.00 44.37
C PRO A 78 39.89 -37.56 42.95
N THR A 79 39.53 -38.84 42.84
CA THR A 79 39.32 -39.52 41.56
C THR A 79 38.16 -38.90 40.77
N PHE A 80 37.06 -38.55 41.46
CA PHE A 80 35.93 -37.86 40.84
C PHE A 80 36.30 -36.45 40.37
N LYS A 81 37.10 -35.71 41.16
CA LYS A 81 37.60 -34.37 40.78
C LYS A 81 38.56 -34.40 39.59
N ASP A 82 39.40 -35.43 39.48
CA ASP A 82 40.32 -35.64 38.35
C ASP A 82 39.58 -36.10 37.07
N ILE A 83 38.48 -36.87 37.22
CA ILE A 83 37.58 -37.20 36.11
C ILE A 83 36.84 -35.95 35.59
N LEU A 84 36.26 -35.15 36.49
CA LEU A 84 35.62 -33.87 36.11
C LEU A 84 36.63 -32.92 35.44
N GLY A 85 37.81 -32.77 36.03
CA GLY A 85 38.90 -31.96 35.47
C GLY A 85 39.33 -32.40 34.07
N ARG A 86 39.31 -33.70 33.76
CA ARG A 86 39.53 -34.18 32.39
C ARG A 86 38.33 -33.91 31.48
N MET A 87 37.09 -34.11 31.93
CA MET A 87 35.89 -33.81 31.15
C MET A 87 35.82 -32.34 30.71
N THR A 88 36.01 -31.38 31.62
CA THR A 88 35.94 -29.94 31.33
C THR A 88 37.03 -29.45 30.37
N ASN A 89 38.17 -30.17 30.29
CA ASN A 89 39.27 -29.84 29.39
C ASN A 89 39.20 -30.56 28.03
N GLN A 90 38.44 -31.66 27.92
CA GLN A 90 38.47 -32.55 26.75
C GLN A 90 37.14 -32.63 25.98
N VAL A 91 36.04 -32.14 26.54
CA VAL A 91 34.73 -32.04 25.87
C VAL A 91 34.23 -30.60 25.96
N CYS A 92 33.74 -30.07 24.82
CA CYS A 92 33.07 -28.78 24.61
C CYS A 92 33.12 -27.75 25.76
N LYS A 93 33.86 -26.64 25.56
CA LYS A 93 33.87 -25.47 26.46
C LYS A 93 32.45 -25.15 26.96
N PRO A 94 32.12 -25.33 28.25
CA PRO A 94 30.78 -25.09 28.75
C PRO A 94 30.45 -23.60 28.64
N SER A 95 29.17 -23.30 28.43
CA SER A 95 28.65 -21.94 28.43
C SER A 95 28.86 -21.31 29.81
N THR A 96 29.01 -19.98 29.88
CA THR A 96 29.22 -19.28 31.15
C THR A 96 28.14 -19.58 32.20
N SER A 97 26.90 -19.83 31.77
CA SER A 97 25.81 -20.25 32.66
C SER A 97 25.93 -21.69 33.18
N GLU A 98 26.57 -22.59 32.45
CA GLU A 98 26.79 -23.98 32.85
C GLU A 98 27.95 -24.07 33.83
N MET A 99 29.01 -23.28 33.60
CA MET A 99 30.13 -23.11 34.52
C MET A 99 29.66 -22.59 35.89
N ILE A 100 28.84 -21.53 35.92
CA ILE A 100 28.23 -21.01 37.16
C ILE A 100 27.37 -22.08 37.89
N ILE A 101 26.64 -22.93 37.15
CA ILE A 101 25.86 -24.02 37.76
C ILE A 101 26.81 -25.05 38.41
N ILE A 102 27.88 -25.45 37.73
CA ILE A 102 28.88 -26.38 38.28
C ILE A 102 29.58 -25.78 39.51
N ASP A 103 30.01 -24.51 39.45
CA ASP A 103 30.64 -23.81 40.58
C ASP A 103 29.72 -23.76 41.81
N THR A 104 28.43 -23.47 41.62
CA THR A 104 27.44 -23.48 42.73
C THR A 104 27.13 -24.88 43.26
N GLN A 105 27.31 -25.94 42.46
CA GLN A 105 27.20 -27.32 42.91
C GLN A 105 28.46 -27.79 43.66
N GLU A 106 29.66 -27.39 43.24
CA GLU A 106 30.90 -27.67 43.99
C GLU A 106 30.89 -26.97 45.35
N ASP A 107 30.52 -25.69 45.42
CA ASP A 107 30.40 -24.95 46.69
C ASP A 107 29.33 -25.54 47.63
N LEU A 108 28.22 -26.07 47.09
CA LEU A 108 27.22 -26.80 47.88
C LEU A 108 27.76 -28.14 48.41
N LEU A 109 28.46 -28.92 47.58
CA LEU A 109 29.06 -30.19 47.98
C LEU A 109 30.20 -30.00 49.00
N VAL A 110 31.00 -28.94 48.86
CA VAL A 110 32.01 -28.56 49.86
C VAL A 110 31.34 -28.18 51.18
N LYS A 111 30.23 -27.43 51.16
CA LYS A 111 29.46 -27.11 52.36
C LYS A 111 28.95 -28.37 53.05
N GLU A 112 28.31 -29.30 52.34
CA GLU A 112 27.86 -30.56 52.93
C GLU A 112 29.01 -31.46 53.41
N LEU A 113 30.18 -31.44 52.75
CA LEU A 113 31.36 -32.13 53.27
C LEU A 113 31.86 -31.49 54.58
N THR A 114 31.81 -30.16 54.71
CA THR A 114 32.20 -29.48 55.96
C THR A 114 31.20 -29.69 57.09
N THR A 115 29.88 -29.67 56.83
CA THR A 115 28.87 -30.00 57.85
C THR A 115 29.08 -31.43 58.34
N LEU A 116 29.24 -32.40 57.43
CA LEU A 116 29.46 -33.80 57.76
C LEU A 116 30.77 -34.06 58.52
N LYS A 117 31.84 -33.29 58.22
CA LYS A 117 33.08 -33.33 59.02
C LYS A 117 32.91 -32.72 60.41
N THR A 118 32.11 -31.67 60.57
CA THR A 118 31.79 -31.14 61.91
C THR A 118 30.90 -32.09 62.71
N THR A 119 29.92 -32.77 62.11
CA THR A 119 29.11 -33.76 62.81
C THR A 119 29.91 -35.01 63.18
N LYS A 120 30.80 -35.53 62.31
CA LYS A 120 31.75 -36.60 62.66
C LYS A 120 32.60 -36.21 63.88
N ARG A 121 33.14 -34.98 63.91
CA ARG A 121 33.94 -34.49 65.05
C ARG A 121 33.12 -34.34 66.34
N LEU A 122 31.87 -33.87 66.24
CA LEU A 122 30.97 -33.76 67.40
C LEU A 122 30.54 -35.14 67.93
N LEU A 123 30.24 -36.10 67.06
CA LEU A 123 29.92 -37.48 67.44
C LEU A 123 31.12 -38.17 68.11
N TRP A 124 32.34 -38.00 67.59
CA TRP A 124 33.56 -38.51 68.20
C TRP A 124 33.78 -37.96 69.62
N LEU A 125 33.58 -36.65 69.82
CA LEU A 125 33.64 -36.03 71.15
C LEU A 125 32.53 -36.54 72.10
N LEU A 126 31.33 -36.79 71.59
CA LEU A 126 30.23 -37.35 72.38
C LEU A 126 30.48 -38.81 72.78
N LEU A 127 31.07 -39.62 71.89
CA LEU A 127 31.50 -41.00 72.19
C LEU A 127 32.61 -41.01 73.24
N GLN A 128 33.66 -40.19 73.08
CA GLN A 128 34.73 -40.06 74.08
C GLN A 128 34.18 -39.59 75.45
N THR A 129 33.16 -38.72 75.45
CA THR A 129 32.46 -38.30 76.68
C THR A 129 31.58 -39.42 77.28
N ARG A 130 31.08 -40.37 76.47
CA ARG A 130 30.34 -41.56 76.93
C ARG A 130 31.30 -42.58 77.56
N GLU A 131 32.43 -42.84 76.92
CA GLU A 131 33.49 -43.73 77.43
C GLU A 131 34.04 -43.22 78.77
N GLN A 132 34.35 -41.92 78.87
CA GLN A 132 34.80 -41.31 80.12
C GLN A 132 33.77 -41.50 81.25
N LYS A 133 32.47 -41.26 80.98
CA LYS A 133 31.40 -41.50 81.96
C LYS A 133 31.27 -42.98 82.35
N GLN A 134 31.56 -43.91 81.45
CA GLN A 134 31.55 -45.34 81.75
C GLN A 134 32.75 -45.75 82.63
N ILE A 135 33.90 -45.09 82.47
CA ILE A 135 35.07 -45.23 83.37
C ILE A 135 34.73 -44.66 84.76
N ASP A 136 34.15 -43.46 84.82
CA ASP A 136 33.76 -42.82 86.08
C ASP A 136 32.69 -43.65 86.84
N SER A 137 31.72 -44.23 86.12
CA SER A 137 30.73 -45.17 86.69
C SER A 137 31.40 -46.42 87.28
N LYS A 138 32.32 -47.06 86.56
CA LYS A 138 33.05 -48.25 87.03
C LYS A 138 33.94 -47.94 88.24
N ASN A 139 34.49 -46.74 88.33
CA ASN A 139 35.23 -46.27 89.50
C ASN A 139 34.32 -46.06 90.73
N ILE A 140 33.10 -45.54 90.54
CA ILE A 140 32.10 -45.41 91.62
C ILE A 140 31.64 -46.79 92.11
N GLU A 141 31.41 -47.72 91.19
CA GLU A 141 31.00 -49.10 91.51
C GLU A 141 32.09 -49.86 92.30
N ALA A 142 33.36 -49.71 91.89
CA ALA A 142 34.52 -50.24 92.62
C ALA A 142 34.76 -49.56 93.99
N LEU A 143 34.32 -48.31 94.18
CA LEU A 143 34.34 -47.64 95.48
C LEU A 143 33.22 -48.14 96.40
N ILE A 144 32.01 -48.37 95.86
CA ILE A 144 30.88 -48.94 96.61
C ILE A 144 31.24 -50.36 97.09
N GLN A 145 31.86 -51.20 96.25
CA GLN A 145 32.31 -52.52 96.67
C GLN A 145 33.41 -52.45 97.76
N LYS A 146 34.39 -51.54 97.63
CA LYS A 146 35.43 -51.34 98.67
C LYS A 146 34.93 -50.75 99.99
N LEU A 147 33.76 -50.11 99.99
CA LEU A 147 33.07 -49.70 101.23
C LEU A 147 32.30 -50.89 101.83
N SER A 148 31.58 -51.65 101.00
CA SER A 148 30.88 -52.87 101.43
C SER A 148 31.81 -53.93 102.04
N GLU A 149 33.07 -54.00 101.61
CA GLU A 149 34.05 -54.96 102.13
C GLU A 149 34.77 -54.50 103.42
N ASN A 150 34.60 -53.23 103.85
CA ASN A 150 35.27 -52.67 105.04
C ASN A 150 34.39 -52.57 106.30
N GLU A 151 33.06 -52.72 106.21
CA GLU A 151 32.16 -52.59 107.37
C GLU A 151 32.01 -53.88 108.23
N THR A 152 32.71 -54.97 107.90
CA THR A 152 32.57 -56.27 108.59
C THR A 152 33.63 -56.57 109.66
N HIS A 153 34.65 -55.72 109.84
CA HIS A 153 35.69 -55.92 110.86
C HIS A 153 36.07 -54.63 111.63
N ASN A 154 35.22 -54.23 112.57
CA ASN A 154 35.67 -53.69 113.85
C ASN A 154 34.61 -53.92 114.95
N MET A 155 34.95 -54.75 115.95
CA MET A 155 34.11 -55.03 117.12
C MET A 155 34.35 -53.99 118.21
N VAL A 156 33.30 -53.55 118.89
CA VAL A 156 33.21 -53.51 120.37
C VAL A 156 31.77 -53.13 120.78
N PRO A 157 31.13 -53.87 121.71
CA PRO A 157 29.83 -53.47 122.27
C PRO A 157 30.02 -52.48 123.42
N VAL A 158 29.22 -51.41 123.45
CA VAL A 158 29.11 -50.52 124.62
C VAL A 158 27.64 -50.42 125.04
N LEU A 159 27.38 -50.84 126.28
CA LEU A 159 26.09 -50.70 126.94
C LEU A 159 25.92 -49.30 127.54
N LYS A 160 24.65 -48.94 127.77
CA LYS A 160 24.13 -47.76 128.49
C LYS A 160 24.06 -46.48 127.64
N GLU A 161 22.92 -45.82 127.38
CA GLU A 161 21.72 -45.48 128.20
C GLU A 161 21.84 -44.10 128.88
N GLU A 162 20.82 -43.26 128.64
CA GLU A 162 20.46 -41.99 129.30
C GLU A 162 21.39 -40.74 129.30
N TYR A 163 22.52 -40.68 128.57
CA TYR A 163 23.32 -39.43 128.50
C TYR A 163 23.58 -38.80 127.11
N LEU A 164 22.86 -39.24 126.05
CA LEU A 164 23.10 -38.78 124.66
C LEU A 164 21.92 -38.07 123.95
N SER A 165 20.78 -37.86 124.60
CA SER A 165 19.61 -37.20 123.95
C SER A 165 19.91 -35.78 123.47
N ARG A 166 20.71 -35.00 124.21
CA ARG A 166 20.98 -33.60 123.87
C ARG A 166 21.77 -33.44 122.55
N PRO A 167 22.88 -34.16 122.28
CA PRO A 167 23.49 -34.19 120.95
C PRO A 167 22.55 -34.68 119.84
N VAL A 168 21.82 -35.78 120.05
CA VAL A 168 20.92 -36.37 119.04
C VAL A 168 19.83 -35.38 118.62
N ASN A 169 19.14 -34.77 119.59
CA ASN A 169 18.09 -33.79 119.31
C ASN A 169 18.64 -32.53 118.58
N THR A 170 19.89 -32.13 118.84
CA THR A 170 20.51 -31.02 118.07
C THR A 170 20.88 -31.40 116.64
N ILE A 171 21.26 -32.65 116.38
CA ILE A 171 21.51 -33.16 115.03
C ILE A 171 20.18 -33.28 114.27
N GLU A 172 19.14 -33.83 114.90
CA GLU A 172 17.79 -33.92 114.34
C GLU A 172 17.23 -32.55 113.94
N ALA A 173 17.27 -31.57 114.84
CA ALA A 173 16.83 -30.21 114.55
C ALA A 173 17.63 -29.54 113.41
N HIS A 174 18.93 -29.82 113.32
CA HIS A 174 19.76 -29.32 112.22
C HIS A 174 19.42 -29.97 110.87
N LEU A 175 19.17 -31.29 110.85
CA LEU A 175 18.73 -32.02 109.67
C LEU A 175 17.34 -31.56 109.20
N GLN A 176 16.39 -31.38 110.12
CA GLN A 176 15.06 -30.81 109.84
C GLN A 176 15.17 -29.41 109.20
N TYR A 177 16.02 -28.53 109.73
CA TYR A 177 16.27 -27.22 109.13
C TYR A 177 16.90 -27.32 107.72
N GLN A 178 17.84 -28.24 107.49
CA GLN A 178 18.39 -28.46 106.15
C GLN A 178 17.35 -29.00 105.17
N ILE A 179 16.47 -29.92 105.60
CA ILE A 179 15.35 -30.44 104.80
C ILE A 179 14.42 -29.29 104.40
N GLN A 180 13.90 -28.51 105.37
CA GLN A 180 12.99 -27.38 105.10
C GLN A 180 13.62 -26.34 104.16
N ARG A 181 14.92 -26.04 104.34
CA ARG A 181 15.65 -25.15 103.43
C ARG A 181 15.71 -25.72 102.00
N LYS A 182 15.92 -27.03 101.85
CA LYS A 182 15.96 -27.70 100.54
C LYS A 182 14.58 -27.90 99.92
N GLU A 183 13.52 -28.03 100.71
CA GLU A 183 12.14 -28.01 100.23
C GLU A 183 11.79 -26.66 99.62
N VAL A 184 12.12 -25.55 100.29
CA VAL A 184 11.92 -24.19 99.76
C VAL A 184 12.75 -23.94 98.49
N GLU A 185 13.99 -24.40 98.44
CA GLU A 185 14.86 -24.32 97.26
C GLU A 185 14.28 -25.12 96.07
N ASN A 186 13.77 -26.32 96.33
CA ASN A 186 13.11 -27.17 95.33
C ASN A 186 11.79 -26.55 94.82
N ASP A 187 11.02 -25.90 95.70
CA ASP A 187 9.81 -25.17 95.30
C ASP A 187 10.09 -23.92 94.46
N GLU A 188 11.16 -23.19 94.76
CA GLU A 188 11.60 -22.08 93.91
C GLU A 188 12.06 -22.59 92.53
N LEU A 189 12.77 -23.72 92.47
CA LEU A 189 13.16 -24.38 91.22
C LEU A 189 11.94 -24.90 90.44
N ARG A 190 10.94 -25.49 91.12
CA ARG A 190 9.67 -25.94 90.56
C ARG A 190 8.91 -24.80 89.88
N LEU A 191 8.84 -23.63 90.53
CA LEU A 191 8.21 -22.43 89.96
C LEU A 191 9.01 -21.84 88.78
N LYS A 192 10.35 -21.88 88.84
CA LYS A 192 11.22 -21.49 87.72
C LYS A 192 11.00 -22.39 86.50
N THR A 193 10.96 -23.71 86.70
CA THR A 193 10.67 -24.70 85.64
C THR A 193 9.29 -24.46 85.02
N GLN A 194 8.22 -24.35 85.81
CA GLN A 194 6.87 -24.05 85.30
C GLN A 194 6.80 -22.72 84.53
N THR A 195 7.61 -21.73 84.90
CA THR A 195 7.70 -20.45 84.18
C THR A 195 8.40 -20.60 82.83
N LEU A 196 9.43 -21.46 82.74
CA LEU A 196 10.10 -21.77 81.47
C LEU A 196 9.22 -22.65 80.58
N GLU A 197 8.48 -23.62 81.13
CA GLU A 197 7.51 -24.46 80.40
C GLU A 197 6.43 -23.62 79.71
N LYS A 198 5.88 -22.60 80.41
CA LYS A 198 4.91 -21.64 79.83
C LYS A 198 5.52 -20.87 78.66
N LYS A 199 6.72 -20.30 78.83
CA LYS A 199 7.44 -19.60 77.73
C LYS A 199 7.74 -20.51 76.54
N ILE A 200 8.10 -21.77 76.79
CA ILE A 200 8.31 -22.77 75.74
C ILE A 200 7.00 -23.08 75.00
N ALA A 201 5.85 -23.12 75.69
CA ALA A 201 4.54 -23.29 75.06
C ALA A 201 4.14 -22.06 74.21
N GLU A 202 4.36 -20.85 74.73
CA GLU A 202 4.15 -19.58 74.01
C GLU A 202 5.00 -19.52 72.72
N TRP A 203 6.29 -19.80 72.81
CA TRP A 203 7.18 -19.84 71.64
C TRP A 203 6.80 -20.93 70.64
N LYS A 204 6.38 -22.13 71.09
CA LYS A 204 5.85 -23.19 70.22
C LYS A 204 4.60 -22.72 69.45
N LEU A 205 3.70 -21.98 70.09
CA LEU A 205 2.52 -21.41 69.44
C LEU A 205 2.91 -20.36 68.39
N GLN A 206 3.79 -19.41 68.74
CA GLN A 206 4.30 -18.38 67.83
C GLN A 206 5.00 -18.97 66.59
N ILE A 207 5.86 -19.98 66.78
CA ILE A 207 6.49 -20.71 65.67
C ILE A 207 5.44 -21.36 64.76
N GLY A 208 4.37 -21.91 65.35
CA GLY A 208 3.22 -22.45 64.62
C GLY A 208 2.44 -21.39 63.83
N GLU A 209 2.40 -20.14 64.29
CA GLU A 209 1.77 -19.00 63.61
C GLU A 209 2.63 -18.48 62.46
N TYR A 210 3.91 -18.20 62.70
CA TYR A 210 4.84 -17.80 61.64
C TYR A 210 4.94 -18.86 60.54
N LYS A 211 4.92 -20.16 60.89
CA LYS A 211 4.86 -21.26 59.90
C LYS A 211 3.59 -21.24 59.05
N ARG A 212 2.43 -20.90 59.63
CA ARG A 212 1.16 -20.71 58.89
C ARG A 212 1.22 -19.48 57.97
N GLN A 213 1.74 -18.35 58.46
CA GLN A 213 1.90 -17.12 57.67
C GLN A 213 2.86 -17.34 56.49
N MET A 214 4.02 -17.98 56.72
CA MET A 214 4.99 -18.37 55.69
C MET A 214 4.36 -19.21 54.57
N LEU A 215 3.53 -20.21 54.91
CA LEU A 215 2.86 -21.05 53.93
C LEU A 215 1.78 -20.29 53.14
N ALA A 216 1.05 -19.36 53.77
CA ALA A 216 0.08 -18.50 53.10
C ALA A 216 0.76 -17.51 52.12
N LEU A 217 1.86 -16.88 52.55
CA LEU A 217 2.69 -16.01 51.71
C LEU A 217 3.28 -16.78 50.52
N LYS A 218 3.83 -17.98 50.74
CA LYS A 218 4.31 -18.85 49.66
C LYS A 218 3.20 -19.14 48.65
N LYS A 219 2.03 -19.62 49.09
CA LYS A 219 0.88 -19.93 48.22
C LYS A 219 0.41 -18.72 47.39
N THR A 220 0.32 -17.53 48.00
CA THR A 220 -0.08 -16.31 47.26
C THR A 220 1.01 -15.83 46.28
N SER A 221 2.29 -16.02 46.59
CA SER A 221 3.39 -15.72 45.66
C SER A 221 3.41 -16.67 44.46
N GLU A 222 3.14 -17.95 44.67
CA GLU A 222 3.03 -18.97 43.62
C GLU A 222 1.82 -18.70 42.72
N GLN A 223 0.68 -18.30 43.31
CA GLN A 223 -0.49 -17.83 42.55
C GLN A 223 -0.15 -16.59 41.71
N LYS A 224 0.45 -15.54 42.28
CA LYS A 224 0.88 -14.34 41.53
C LYS A 224 1.82 -14.71 40.38
N LYS A 225 2.79 -15.60 40.61
CA LYS A 225 3.71 -16.12 39.58
C LYS A 225 2.97 -16.89 38.47
N ALA A 226 1.92 -17.63 38.79
CA ALA A 226 1.08 -18.32 37.82
C ALA A 226 0.21 -17.36 36.98
N TYR A 227 -0.36 -16.32 37.59
CA TYR A 227 -1.09 -15.26 36.87
C TYR A 227 -0.16 -14.50 35.91
N LEU A 228 1.03 -14.07 36.36
CA LEU A 228 2.02 -13.42 35.50
C LEU A 228 2.44 -14.32 34.32
N ARG A 229 2.70 -15.61 34.57
CA ARG A 229 2.97 -16.60 33.51
C ARG A 229 1.80 -16.82 32.54
N ARG A 230 0.55 -16.54 32.93
CA ARG A 230 -0.61 -16.57 32.02
C ARG A 230 -0.72 -15.27 31.21
N ALA A 231 -0.52 -14.12 31.84
CA ALA A 231 -0.51 -12.82 31.18
C ALA A 231 0.61 -12.73 30.11
N ILE A 232 1.84 -13.12 30.45
CA ILE A 232 2.98 -13.15 29.52
C ILE A 232 2.70 -14.05 28.30
N ARG A 233 2.12 -15.24 28.50
CA ARG A 233 1.76 -16.13 27.38
C ARG A 233 0.66 -15.55 26.49
N SER A 234 -0.38 -14.95 27.07
CA SER A 234 -1.42 -14.26 26.29
C SER A 234 -0.84 -13.06 25.52
N GLN A 235 0.10 -12.32 26.09
CA GLN A 235 0.76 -11.21 25.41
C GLN A 235 1.69 -11.69 24.29
N LYS A 236 2.44 -12.80 24.48
CA LYS A 236 3.26 -13.41 23.42
C LYS A 236 2.40 -13.86 22.24
N GLN A 237 1.27 -14.53 22.52
CA GLN A 237 0.32 -14.92 21.48
C GLN A 237 -0.24 -13.72 20.71
N LYS A 238 -0.54 -12.61 21.40
CA LYS A 238 -0.96 -11.36 20.74
C LYS A 238 0.14 -10.78 19.86
N THR A 239 1.40 -10.76 20.31
CA THR A 239 2.51 -10.25 19.48
C THR A 239 2.75 -11.14 18.26
N GLU A 240 2.67 -12.47 18.40
CA GLU A 240 2.77 -13.41 17.28
C GLU A 240 1.67 -13.17 16.23
N CYS A 241 0.41 -13.02 16.66
CA CYS A 241 -0.70 -12.70 15.74
C CYS A 241 -0.59 -11.30 15.10
N PHE A 242 0.02 -10.32 15.78
CA PHE A 242 0.30 -9.00 15.18
C PHE A 242 1.48 -9.05 14.20
N GLU A 243 2.50 -9.86 14.47
CA GLU A 243 3.65 -10.10 13.60
C GLU A 243 3.19 -10.75 12.28
N GLU A 244 2.39 -11.82 12.36
CA GLU A 244 1.72 -12.45 11.21
C GLU A 244 0.84 -11.45 10.42
N ALA A 245 0.07 -10.61 11.11
CA ALA A 245 -0.75 -9.59 10.45
C ALA A 245 0.10 -8.52 9.73
N VAL A 246 1.22 -8.11 10.32
CA VAL A 246 2.17 -7.16 9.70
C VAL A 246 2.89 -7.79 8.51
N GLU A 247 3.28 -9.06 8.57
CA GLU A 247 3.89 -9.77 7.44
C GLU A 247 2.90 -9.92 6.26
N ASN A 248 1.65 -10.27 6.54
CA ASN A 248 0.58 -10.34 5.54
C ASN A 248 0.31 -8.96 4.89
N LEU A 249 0.23 -7.89 5.68
CA LEU A 249 0.07 -6.53 5.16
C LEU A 249 1.28 -6.08 4.34
N THR A 250 2.50 -6.34 4.82
CA THR A 250 3.75 -6.04 4.11
C THR A 250 3.82 -6.76 2.76
N SER A 251 3.37 -8.02 2.70
CA SER A 251 3.32 -8.79 1.47
C SER A 251 2.31 -8.23 0.47
N ARG A 252 1.13 -7.79 0.95
CA ARG A 252 0.12 -7.09 0.13
C ARG A 252 0.59 -5.71 -0.35
N VAL A 253 1.39 -4.99 0.44
CA VAL A 253 2.00 -3.72 0.02
C VAL A 253 2.98 -3.97 -1.12
N LYS A 254 3.90 -4.94 -0.97
CA LYS A 254 4.85 -5.32 -2.05
C LYS A 254 4.14 -5.75 -3.34
N GLU A 255 3.06 -6.53 -3.23
CA GLU A 255 2.22 -6.91 -4.38
C GLU A 255 1.63 -5.68 -5.11
N ARG A 256 1.24 -4.63 -4.36
CA ARG A 256 0.73 -3.37 -4.91
C ARG A 256 1.84 -2.48 -5.46
N GLU A 257 3.01 -2.44 -4.85
CA GLU A 257 4.20 -1.73 -5.35
C GLU A 257 4.65 -2.27 -6.72
N VAL A 258 4.65 -3.60 -6.89
CA VAL A 258 4.90 -4.25 -8.19
C VAL A 258 3.86 -3.83 -9.23
N LYS A 259 2.56 -3.95 -8.91
CA LYS A 259 1.48 -3.56 -9.84
C LYS A 259 1.48 -2.07 -10.20
N LEU A 260 1.85 -1.19 -9.26
CA LEU A 260 2.05 0.23 -9.54
C LEU A 260 3.25 0.45 -10.47
N SER A 261 4.35 -0.30 -10.29
CA SER A 261 5.53 -0.25 -11.15
C SER A 261 5.22 -0.74 -12.58
N GLU A 262 4.42 -1.80 -12.72
CA GLU A 262 3.90 -2.28 -14.00
C GLU A 262 3.05 -1.20 -14.70
N ILE A 263 2.08 -0.61 -14.00
CA ILE A 263 1.21 0.45 -14.52
C ILE A 263 2.01 1.69 -14.93
N LEU A 264 3.00 2.10 -14.13
CA LEU A 264 3.90 3.22 -14.46
C LEU A 264 4.73 2.91 -15.73
N SER A 265 5.28 1.71 -15.85
CA SER A 265 6.03 1.30 -17.05
C SER A 265 5.16 1.30 -18.31
N ALA A 266 3.91 0.87 -18.20
CA ALA A 266 2.94 0.93 -19.29
C ALA A 266 2.56 2.39 -19.64
N SER A 267 2.41 3.24 -18.63
CA SER A 267 2.15 4.68 -18.81
C SER A 267 3.31 5.36 -19.54
N ASP A 268 4.56 5.06 -19.18
CA ASP A 268 5.75 5.56 -19.88
C ASP A 268 5.85 5.08 -21.34
N VAL A 269 5.38 3.86 -21.66
CA VAL A 269 5.29 3.37 -23.05
C VAL A 269 4.23 4.15 -23.82
N TRP A 270 3.04 4.36 -23.25
CA TRP A 270 1.99 5.18 -23.88
C TRP A 270 2.42 6.63 -24.08
N LYS A 271 3.12 7.22 -23.10
CA LYS A 271 3.71 8.56 -23.20
C LYS A 271 4.71 8.64 -24.35
N LYS A 272 5.68 7.72 -24.42
CA LYS A 272 6.66 7.66 -25.53
C LYS A 272 6.00 7.45 -26.89
N GLN A 273 4.85 6.77 -26.96
CA GLN A 273 4.07 6.63 -28.20
C GLN A 273 3.31 7.93 -28.55
N HIS A 274 2.72 8.61 -27.56
CA HIS A 274 2.11 9.92 -27.74
C HIS A 274 3.14 10.95 -28.24
N ASP A 275 4.32 11.00 -27.62
CA ASP A 275 5.36 11.96 -27.96
C ASP A 275 5.83 11.77 -29.42
N ARG A 276 6.04 10.52 -29.87
CA ARG A 276 6.28 10.21 -31.30
C ARG A 276 5.14 10.65 -32.23
N MET A 277 3.88 10.41 -31.86
CA MET A 277 2.73 10.86 -32.68
C MET A 277 2.63 12.40 -32.73
N VAL A 278 3.10 13.12 -31.71
CA VAL A 278 3.23 14.57 -31.75
C VAL A 278 4.36 14.99 -32.69
N GLU A 279 5.53 14.36 -32.64
CA GLU A 279 6.64 14.60 -33.56
C GLU A 279 6.19 14.39 -35.03
N GLU A 280 5.60 13.23 -35.35
CA GLU A 280 5.04 12.91 -36.67
C GLU A 280 3.99 13.95 -37.12
N LYS A 281 3.06 14.33 -36.22
CA LYS A 281 2.05 15.37 -36.50
C LYS A 281 2.68 16.73 -36.78
N THR A 282 3.75 17.12 -36.08
CA THR A 282 4.45 18.39 -36.37
C THR A 282 5.17 18.35 -37.71
N MET A 283 5.79 17.22 -38.07
CA MET A 283 6.41 17.04 -39.39
C MET A 283 5.39 17.13 -40.53
N LEU A 284 4.23 16.47 -40.39
CA LEU A 284 3.13 16.56 -41.37
C LEU A 284 2.52 17.97 -41.45
N ALA A 285 2.46 18.72 -40.34
CA ALA A 285 2.02 20.11 -40.35
C ALA A 285 3.01 21.02 -41.10
N VAL A 286 4.32 20.84 -40.92
CA VAL A 286 5.35 21.56 -41.69
C VAL A 286 5.26 21.24 -43.18
N GLN A 287 5.14 19.96 -43.56
CA GLN A 287 4.95 19.56 -44.95
C GLN A 287 3.69 20.16 -45.58
N THR A 288 2.58 20.22 -44.82
CA THR A 288 1.32 20.81 -45.26
C THR A 288 1.47 22.32 -45.51
N GLU A 289 2.17 23.04 -44.64
CA GLU A 289 2.41 24.48 -44.80
C GLU A 289 3.38 24.77 -45.96
N ASP A 290 4.37 23.90 -46.22
CA ASP A 290 5.26 24.03 -47.38
C ASP A 290 4.58 23.69 -48.71
N LEU A 291 3.69 22.70 -48.75
CA LEU A 291 2.82 22.46 -49.92
C LEU A 291 1.85 23.64 -50.16
N LYS A 292 1.33 24.24 -49.09
CA LYS A 292 0.49 25.45 -49.15
C LYS A 292 1.26 26.68 -49.68
N LYS A 293 2.55 26.85 -49.32
CA LYS A 293 3.45 27.84 -49.94
C LYS A 293 3.66 27.58 -51.43
N GLN A 294 3.87 26.33 -51.84
CA GLN A 294 4.00 25.95 -53.25
C GLN A 294 2.71 26.27 -54.03
N ILE A 295 1.53 25.93 -53.48
CA ILE A 295 0.24 26.25 -54.10
C ILE A 295 0.03 27.78 -54.25
N THR A 296 0.40 28.57 -53.23
CA THR A 296 0.27 30.04 -53.32
C THR A 296 1.21 30.65 -54.36
N SER A 297 2.49 30.26 -54.38
CA SER A 297 3.44 30.73 -55.40
C SER A 297 3.04 30.33 -56.84
N LEU A 298 2.53 29.11 -57.04
CA LEU A 298 2.00 28.66 -58.33
C LEU A 298 0.70 29.41 -58.72
N SER A 299 -0.15 29.75 -57.76
CA SER A 299 -1.34 30.60 -58.00
C SER A 299 -0.94 32.01 -58.44
N GLU A 300 0.10 32.59 -57.84
CA GLU A 300 0.65 33.89 -58.24
C GLU A 300 1.34 33.85 -59.62
N ASP A 301 2.09 32.78 -59.92
CA ASP A 301 2.65 32.55 -61.26
C ASP A 301 1.54 32.46 -62.33
N LEU A 302 0.44 31.77 -62.03
CA LEU A 302 -0.70 31.62 -62.93
C LEU A 302 -1.39 32.98 -63.14
N LYS A 303 -1.66 33.73 -62.07
CA LYS A 303 -2.21 35.10 -62.13
C LYS A 303 -1.32 36.04 -62.96
N ARG A 304 0.01 36.02 -62.75
CA ARG A 304 0.97 36.81 -63.52
C ARG A 304 0.97 36.43 -65.01
N LYS A 305 0.90 35.13 -65.35
CA LYS A 305 0.76 34.66 -66.74
C LYS A 305 -0.58 35.03 -67.37
N GLU A 306 -1.67 35.04 -66.60
CA GLU A 306 -3.00 35.45 -67.08
C GLU A 306 -3.06 36.96 -67.32
N GLU A 307 -2.51 37.78 -66.42
CA GLU A 307 -2.42 39.23 -66.60
C GLU A 307 -1.53 39.61 -67.80
N PHE A 308 -0.41 38.91 -68.01
CA PHE A 308 0.40 39.06 -69.22
C PHE A 308 -0.40 38.72 -70.49
N ARG A 309 -1.15 37.61 -70.48
CA ARG A 309 -2.04 37.22 -71.58
C ARG A 309 -3.13 38.26 -71.85
N ARG A 310 -3.68 38.87 -70.79
CA ARG A 310 -4.70 39.92 -70.86
C ARG A 310 -4.13 41.18 -71.52
N LYS A 311 -2.97 41.66 -71.06
CA LYS A 311 -2.24 42.80 -71.65
C LYS A 311 -1.88 42.57 -73.12
N ALA A 312 -1.41 41.38 -73.48
CA ALA A 312 -1.16 41.02 -74.88
C ALA A 312 -2.44 40.99 -75.73
N SER A 313 -3.56 40.52 -75.16
CA SER A 313 -4.87 40.53 -75.82
C SER A 313 -5.45 41.95 -75.99
N GLU A 314 -5.22 42.84 -75.02
CA GLU A 314 -5.58 44.26 -75.09
C GLU A 314 -4.74 44.99 -76.17
N GLU A 315 -3.44 44.70 -76.25
CA GLU A 315 -2.56 45.23 -77.30
C GLU A 315 -2.96 44.75 -78.70
N LEU A 316 -3.30 43.45 -78.85
CA LEU A 316 -3.80 42.89 -80.11
C LEU A 316 -5.18 43.47 -80.49
N LEU A 317 -6.07 43.69 -79.52
CA LEU A 317 -7.36 44.35 -79.75
C LEU A 317 -7.17 45.82 -80.18
N GLY A 318 -6.23 46.54 -79.57
CA GLY A 318 -5.87 47.91 -79.98
C GLY A 318 -5.34 47.96 -81.41
N LYS A 319 -4.47 47.02 -81.80
CA LYS A 319 -3.98 46.86 -83.18
C LYS A 319 -5.11 46.51 -84.16
N LEU A 320 -6.00 45.58 -83.79
CA LEU A 320 -7.16 45.19 -84.60
C LEU A 320 -8.11 46.38 -84.82
N ASN A 321 -8.41 47.16 -83.79
CA ASN A 321 -9.24 48.36 -83.89
C ASN A 321 -8.59 49.44 -84.77
N SER A 322 -7.26 49.61 -84.67
CA SER A 322 -6.50 50.51 -85.56
C SER A 322 -6.63 50.08 -87.04
N VAL A 323 -6.37 48.80 -87.32
CA VAL A 323 -6.49 48.21 -88.67
C VAL A 323 -7.94 48.28 -89.18
N ASN A 324 -8.94 48.07 -88.33
CA ASN A 324 -10.34 48.23 -88.71
C ASN A 324 -10.67 49.69 -89.07
N SER A 325 -10.19 50.67 -88.30
CA SER A 325 -10.36 52.10 -88.62
C SER A 325 -9.61 52.54 -89.90
N GLU A 326 -8.59 51.79 -90.30
CA GLU A 326 -7.87 52.00 -91.57
C GLU A 326 -8.60 51.33 -92.72
N ASN A 327 -9.12 50.11 -92.51
CA ASN A 327 -9.97 49.40 -93.46
C ASN A 327 -11.30 50.13 -93.72
N GLU A 328 -11.89 50.79 -92.72
CA GLU A 328 -13.05 51.68 -92.87
C GLU A 328 -12.72 52.90 -93.76
N LYS A 329 -11.54 53.51 -93.60
CA LYS A 329 -11.07 54.60 -94.48
C LYS A 329 -10.87 54.09 -95.90
N ILE A 330 -10.25 52.92 -96.07
CA ILE A 330 -10.06 52.27 -97.38
C ILE A 330 -11.40 51.91 -98.02
N TYR A 331 -12.39 51.47 -97.25
CA TYR A 331 -13.75 51.21 -97.74
C TYR A 331 -14.44 52.50 -98.21
N LEU A 332 -14.40 53.57 -97.39
CA LEU A 332 -14.93 54.88 -97.77
C LEU A 332 -14.23 55.46 -99.00
N GLU A 333 -12.91 55.25 -99.16
CA GLU A 333 -12.18 55.67 -100.35
C GLU A 333 -12.55 54.82 -101.58
N ASN A 334 -12.78 53.51 -101.42
CA ASN A 334 -13.31 52.66 -102.49
C ASN A 334 -14.70 53.10 -102.94
N GLU A 335 -15.61 53.47 -102.03
CA GLU A 335 -16.92 54.00 -102.41
C GLU A 335 -16.83 55.35 -103.14
N LYS A 336 -15.90 56.24 -102.74
CA LYS A 336 -15.60 57.45 -103.55
C LYS A 336 -15.06 57.10 -104.93
N LEU A 337 -14.11 56.16 -105.03
CA LEU A 337 -13.53 55.74 -106.30
C LEU A 337 -14.56 55.09 -107.22
N LYS A 338 -15.49 54.29 -106.69
CA LYS A 338 -16.66 53.79 -107.44
C LYS A 338 -17.56 54.92 -107.93
N ALA A 339 -17.87 55.91 -107.10
CA ALA A 339 -18.68 57.05 -107.50
C ALA A 339 -17.99 57.89 -108.59
N CYS A 340 -16.67 58.09 -108.49
CA CYS A 340 -15.86 58.74 -109.52
C CYS A 340 -15.80 57.91 -110.82
N LEU A 341 -15.67 56.59 -110.73
CA LEU A 341 -15.71 55.69 -111.90
C LEU A 341 -17.07 55.77 -112.60
N ALA A 342 -18.19 55.65 -111.87
CA ALA A 342 -19.53 55.77 -112.45
C ALA A 342 -19.77 57.15 -113.08
N ALA A 343 -19.28 58.23 -112.48
CA ALA A 343 -19.35 59.58 -113.06
C ALA A 343 -18.51 59.71 -114.34
N LEU A 344 -17.32 59.10 -114.39
CA LEU A 344 -16.50 59.03 -115.60
C LEU A 344 -17.14 58.14 -116.67
N GLU A 345 -17.75 57.02 -116.29
CA GLU A 345 -18.43 56.07 -117.18
C GLU A 345 -19.63 56.72 -117.89
N ILE A 346 -20.46 57.46 -117.14
CA ILE A 346 -21.51 58.34 -117.69
C ILE A 346 -20.91 59.38 -118.64
N SER A 347 -19.77 59.99 -118.28
CA SER A 347 -19.10 60.97 -119.14
C SER A 347 -18.53 60.35 -120.43
N THR A 348 -18.02 59.11 -120.39
CA THR A 348 -17.57 58.41 -121.60
C THR A 348 -18.74 58.03 -122.49
N VAL A 349 -19.86 57.54 -121.93
CA VAL A 349 -21.09 57.29 -122.70
C VAL A 349 -21.62 58.58 -123.34
N SER A 350 -21.53 59.72 -122.66
CA SER A 350 -21.85 61.02 -123.26
C SER A 350 -20.93 61.35 -124.44
N VAL A 351 -19.62 61.17 -124.30
CA VAL A 351 -18.63 61.44 -125.37
C VAL A 351 -18.76 60.45 -126.53
N GLU A 352 -19.13 59.19 -126.28
CA GLU A 352 -19.44 58.20 -127.31
C GLU A 352 -20.72 58.56 -128.08
N ASN A 353 -21.76 59.06 -127.40
CA ASN A 353 -22.96 59.60 -128.05
C ASN A 353 -22.68 60.87 -128.86
N ASP A 354 -21.85 61.78 -128.36
CA ASP A 354 -21.38 62.96 -129.11
C ASP A 354 -20.57 62.54 -130.34
N LEU A 355 -19.70 61.53 -130.22
CA LEU A 355 -18.95 60.94 -131.33
C LEU A 355 -19.85 60.25 -132.35
N LEU A 356 -20.90 59.54 -131.93
CA LEU A 356 -21.91 58.97 -132.83
C LEU A 356 -22.66 60.07 -133.58
N CYS A 357 -23.09 61.13 -132.89
CA CYS A 357 -23.73 62.28 -133.52
C CYS A 357 -22.78 63.00 -134.52
N LEU A 358 -21.49 63.08 -134.21
CA LEU A 358 -20.46 63.58 -135.14
C LEU A 358 -20.22 62.60 -136.31
N GLN A 359 -20.29 61.29 -136.10
CA GLN A 359 -20.18 60.28 -137.15
C GLN A 359 -21.39 60.35 -138.10
N GLU A 360 -22.60 60.57 -137.59
CA GLU A 360 -23.81 60.81 -138.38
C GLU A 360 -23.72 62.11 -139.18
N LYS A 361 -23.25 63.20 -138.56
CA LYS A 361 -22.94 64.45 -139.27
C LYS A 361 -21.87 64.26 -140.35
N THR A 362 -20.88 63.40 -140.10
CA THR A 362 -19.85 63.03 -141.10
C THR A 362 -20.46 62.24 -142.24
N LYS A 363 -21.30 61.22 -141.99
CA LYS A 363 -22.07 60.49 -143.02
C LYS A 363 -22.98 61.41 -143.83
N LEU A 364 -23.62 62.40 -143.19
CA LEU A 364 -24.43 63.42 -143.88
C LEU A 364 -23.57 64.31 -144.78
N GLN A 365 -22.39 64.74 -144.34
CA GLN A 365 -21.44 65.46 -145.19
C GLN A 365 -20.87 64.57 -146.31
N GLU A 366 -20.63 63.29 -146.06
CA GLU A 366 -20.15 62.31 -147.04
C GLU A 366 -21.20 62.04 -148.13
N ASN A 367 -22.48 61.95 -147.76
CA ASN A 367 -23.61 61.93 -148.69
C ASN A 367 -23.69 63.21 -149.52
N ILE A 368 -23.54 64.40 -148.90
CA ILE A 368 -23.51 65.69 -149.63
C ILE A 368 -22.31 65.76 -150.59
N VAL A 369 -21.16 65.19 -150.23
CA VAL A 369 -19.99 65.08 -151.10
C VAL A 369 -20.21 64.08 -152.24
N GLU A 370 -20.94 62.98 -152.00
CA GLU A 370 -21.34 62.05 -153.07
C GLU A 370 -22.39 62.67 -154.00
N ASP A 371 -23.33 63.48 -153.50
CA ASP A 371 -24.23 64.26 -154.35
C ASP A 371 -23.49 65.35 -155.15
N CYS A 372 -22.48 66.00 -154.58
CA CYS A 372 -21.60 66.88 -155.35
C CYS A 372 -20.80 66.10 -156.42
N LYS A 373 -20.32 64.88 -156.13
CA LYS A 373 -19.72 63.99 -157.15
C LYS A 373 -20.75 63.56 -158.20
N ASN A 374 -22.01 63.33 -157.84
CA ASN A 374 -23.10 62.97 -158.74
C ASN A 374 -23.39 64.13 -159.72
N GLN A 375 -23.53 65.36 -159.21
CA GLN A 375 -23.69 66.57 -160.03
C GLN A 375 -22.48 66.81 -160.95
N VAL A 376 -21.25 66.56 -160.48
CA VAL A 376 -20.04 66.61 -161.33
C VAL A 376 -20.02 65.49 -162.39
N ARG A 377 -20.70 64.36 -162.14
CA ARG A 377 -20.89 63.25 -163.09
C ARG A 377 -21.91 63.63 -164.16
N GLU A 378 -23.01 64.26 -163.78
CA GLU A 378 -24.05 64.79 -164.69
C GLU A 378 -23.51 65.91 -165.58
N LEU A 379 -22.83 66.91 -165.01
CA LEU A 379 -22.18 67.99 -165.78
C LEU A 379 -21.12 67.46 -166.76
N LYS A 380 -20.42 66.36 -166.43
CA LYS A 380 -19.53 65.68 -167.38
C LYS A 380 -20.28 64.95 -168.49
N ALA A 381 -21.46 64.40 -168.22
CA ALA A 381 -22.30 63.77 -169.24
C ALA A 381 -22.89 64.82 -170.20
N GLU A 382 -23.42 65.94 -169.70
CA GLU A 382 -23.99 67.01 -170.53
C GLU A 382 -22.98 67.59 -171.54
N VAL A 383 -21.70 67.72 -171.15
CA VAL A 383 -20.64 68.26 -172.02
C VAL A 383 -20.35 67.37 -173.24
N GLU A 384 -20.39 66.04 -173.12
CA GLU A 384 -20.25 65.14 -174.29
C GLU A 384 -21.59 64.91 -175.03
N VAL A 385 -22.73 65.01 -174.34
CA VAL A 385 -24.05 65.02 -174.98
C VAL A 385 -24.24 66.25 -175.88
N LEU A 386 -23.78 67.44 -175.48
CA LEU A 386 -23.81 68.64 -176.33
C LEU A 386 -22.89 68.53 -177.56
N LYS A 387 -21.79 67.78 -177.45
CA LYS A 387 -20.76 67.61 -178.49
C LYS A 387 -21.18 66.63 -179.58
N SER A 388 -22.01 65.63 -179.24
CA SER A 388 -22.55 64.62 -180.16
C SER A 388 -23.87 65.05 -180.83
N ARG A 389 -24.63 65.96 -180.21
CA ARG A 389 -25.97 66.40 -180.64
C ARG A 389 -26.05 67.27 -181.90
N TYR A 390 -24.92 67.62 -182.53
CA TYR A 390 -24.90 68.42 -183.77
C TYR A 390 -25.01 67.59 -185.08
N LYS A 391 -25.02 66.25 -185.04
CA LYS A 391 -25.05 65.42 -186.26
C LYS A 391 -26.28 64.50 -186.40
N ILE A 392 -27.43 65.15 -186.67
CA ILE A 392 -28.58 64.61 -187.44
C ILE A 392 -29.35 63.50 -186.71
N ILE A 393 -30.51 63.77 -186.10
CA ILE A 393 -31.83 63.91 -186.77
C ILE A 393 -32.23 62.66 -187.56
N PHE A 394 -32.47 61.56 -186.85
CA PHE A 394 -33.40 60.44 -187.10
C PHE A 394 -33.22 59.49 -185.88
N SER A 395 -34.22 58.85 -185.27
CA SER A 395 -35.68 58.87 -185.47
C SER A 395 -36.38 58.30 -184.21
N GLU A 396 -37.60 58.76 -183.94
CA GLU A 396 -38.71 58.02 -183.29
C GLU A 396 -38.56 57.29 -181.91
N ASN A 397 -39.63 57.47 -181.11
CA ASN A 397 -40.31 56.46 -180.27
C ASN A 397 -39.70 55.90 -178.94
N LYS A 398 -40.37 56.28 -177.82
CA LYS A 398 -41.25 55.39 -177.00
C LYS A 398 -40.65 54.58 -175.80
N SER A 399 -41.37 54.67 -174.65
CA SER A 399 -41.70 53.57 -173.68
C SER A 399 -40.79 53.19 -172.46
N ILE A 400 -41.37 53.33 -171.24
CA ILE A 400 -41.63 52.32 -170.17
C ILE A 400 -40.42 51.49 -169.63
N ARG A 401 -40.15 51.41 -168.31
CA ARG A 401 -40.88 50.56 -167.32
C ARG A 401 -40.76 50.99 -165.83
N GLU A 402 -41.52 50.30 -164.96
CA GLU A 402 -41.64 50.46 -163.50
C GLU A 402 -40.59 49.66 -162.67
N SER A 403 -40.75 49.69 -161.32
CA SER A 403 -40.57 48.58 -160.33
C SER A 403 -39.29 48.50 -159.48
N LYS A 404 -39.26 47.87 -158.27
CA LYS A 404 -40.21 47.75 -157.10
C LYS A 404 -39.46 46.99 -155.94
N CYS A 405 -40.01 47.00 -154.71
CA CYS A 405 -39.75 46.06 -153.57
C CYS A 405 -38.46 46.28 -152.75
N LEU A 406 -38.22 45.83 -151.50
CA LEU A 406 -38.91 45.24 -150.29
C LEU A 406 -37.77 45.08 -149.20
N GLU A 407 -37.85 44.82 -147.87
CA GLU A 407 -38.73 44.94 -146.66
C GLU A 407 -37.81 44.48 -145.45
N VAL A 408 -38.05 44.36 -144.12
CA VAL A 408 -39.14 44.37 -143.10
C VAL A 408 -38.50 44.74 -141.71
N TYR A 409 -39.20 45.35 -140.72
CA TYR A 409 -38.83 45.33 -139.27
C TYR A 409 -40.06 45.57 -138.34
N GLU A 410 -40.03 45.06 -137.10
CA GLU A 410 -41.00 45.29 -135.98
C GLU A 410 -40.28 45.34 -134.61
N GLU A 411 -40.98 45.78 -133.54
CA GLU A 411 -40.43 46.19 -132.23
C GLU A 411 -41.00 45.40 -131.00
N GLU A 412 -40.86 45.99 -129.80
CA GLU A 412 -41.08 45.52 -128.40
C GLU A 412 -42.59 45.23 -128.05
N ASP A 413 -43.07 44.90 -126.83
CA ASP A 413 -42.69 45.21 -125.43
C ASP A 413 -43.49 44.31 -124.42
N GLY A 414 -43.30 44.43 -123.10
CA GLY A 414 -44.46 44.38 -122.17
C GLY A 414 -44.47 43.45 -120.94
N VAL A 415 -43.61 43.68 -119.94
CA VAL A 415 -43.95 43.73 -118.48
C VAL A 415 -44.70 42.56 -117.75
N ASN A 416 -43.94 41.84 -116.92
CA ASN A 416 -44.17 41.45 -115.50
C ASN A 416 -45.52 40.85 -114.97
N SER A 417 -45.44 39.65 -114.36
CA SER A 417 -46.21 39.28 -113.15
C SER A 417 -45.60 38.07 -112.42
N VAL A 418 -45.59 38.06 -111.08
CA VAL A 418 -45.12 36.94 -110.23
C VAL A 418 -46.24 36.47 -109.31
N GLY A 419 -46.54 35.17 -109.30
CA GLY A 419 -47.47 34.59 -108.33
C GLY A 419 -47.66 33.06 -108.44
N ASN A 420 -47.78 32.42 -107.27
CA ASN A 420 -48.24 31.05 -107.03
C ASN A 420 -47.36 29.86 -107.47
N CYS A 421 -46.47 29.41 -106.57
CA CYS A 421 -46.04 28.00 -106.42
C CYS A 421 -45.16 27.82 -105.15
N SER A 422 -45.73 27.75 -103.93
CA SER A 422 -44.91 27.60 -102.70
C SER A 422 -45.47 26.70 -101.57
N LEU A 423 -46.79 26.54 -101.44
CA LEU A 423 -47.42 25.90 -100.27
C LEU A 423 -47.05 24.42 -100.04
N GLU A 424 -46.60 23.70 -101.07
CA GLU A 424 -46.29 22.27 -100.97
C GLU A 424 -44.82 22.00 -100.57
N GLU A 425 -43.88 22.82 -101.04
CA GLU A 425 -42.49 22.80 -100.58
C GLU A 425 -42.35 23.35 -99.15
N GLU A 426 -43.14 24.36 -98.80
CA GLU A 426 -43.25 24.87 -97.44
C GLU A 426 -43.76 23.77 -96.48
N ASN A 427 -44.83 23.05 -96.82
CA ASN A 427 -45.33 21.91 -96.03
C ASN A 427 -44.28 20.79 -95.90
N SER A 428 -43.62 20.41 -96.99
CA SER A 428 -42.51 19.45 -97.00
C SER A 428 -41.38 19.86 -96.04
N THR A 429 -41.12 21.16 -95.92
CA THR A 429 -40.09 21.72 -95.04
C THR A 429 -40.56 21.83 -93.58
N ILE A 430 -41.83 22.17 -93.34
CA ILE A 430 -42.46 22.20 -92.02
C ILE A 430 -42.51 20.79 -91.41
N GLN A 431 -42.90 19.77 -92.18
CA GLN A 431 -42.96 18.38 -91.73
C GLN A 431 -41.58 17.87 -91.26
N LYS A 432 -40.51 18.19 -92.00
CA LYS A 432 -39.13 17.84 -91.62
C LYS A 432 -38.68 18.55 -90.34
N LYS A 433 -39.05 19.83 -90.17
CA LYS A 433 -38.78 20.60 -88.93
C LYS A 433 -39.55 20.01 -87.74
N TYR A 434 -40.81 19.64 -87.92
CA TYR A 434 -41.64 19.01 -86.89
C TYR A 434 -41.04 17.68 -86.41
N GLU A 435 -40.65 16.78 -87.32
CA GLU A 435 -39.99 15.53 -86.94
C GLU A 435 -38.63 15.75 -86.25
N HIS A 436 -37.85 16.74 -86.68
CA HIS A 436 -36.57 17.06 -86.05
C HIS A 436 -36.77 17.55 -84.61
N LEU A 437 -37.73 18.45 -84.39
CA LEU A 437 -38.11 18.93 -83.05
C LEU A 437 -38.69 17.80 -82.18
N LYS A 438 -39.48 16.89 -82.76
CA LYS A 438 -40.00 15.69 -82.07
C LYS A 438 -38.86 14.80 -81.57
N ARG A 439 -37.86 14.51 -82.42
CA ARG A 439 -36.67 13.72 -82.02
C ARG A 439 -35.79 14.44 -80.98
N ILE A 440 -35.72 15.77 -81.00
CA ILE A 440 -35.06 16.54 -79.93
C ILE A 440 -35.84 16.41 -78.62
N LEU A 441 -37.17 16.53 -78.66
CA LEU A 441 -38.03 16.39 -77.48
C LEU A 441 -37.90 14.99 -76.86
N GLU A 442 -37.92 13.94 -77.67
CA GLU A 442 -37.76 12.54 -77.25
C GLU A 442 -36.37 12.30 -76.60
N ASN A 443 -35.30 12.85 -77.17
CA ASN A 443 -33.96 12.80 -76.56
C ASN A 443 -33.91 13.58 -75.22
N MET A 444 -34.55 14.75 -75.13
CA MET A 444 -34.63 15.52 -73.88
C MET A 444 -35.45 14.79 -72.81
N GLN A 445 -36.51 14.09 -73.20
CA GLN A 445 -37.30 13.26 -72.29
C GLN A 445 -36.47 12.11 -71.72
N PHE A 446 -35.73 11.38 -72.56
CA PHE A 446 -34.82 10.32 -72.11
C PHE A 446 -33.74 10.84 -71.16
N GLN A 447 -33.12 11.99 -71.47
CA GLN A 447 -32.12 12.62 -70.59
C GLN A 447 -32.72 13.05 -69.24
N ASN A 448 -33.96 13.54 -69.22
CA ASN A 448 -34.65 13.88 -67.97
C ASN A 448 -35.01 12.64 -67.14
N GLU A 449 -35.37 11.52 -67.76
CA GLU A 449 -35.59 10.24 -67.06
C GLU A 449 -34.29 9.66 -66.48
N GLU A 450 -33.18 9.72 -67.23
CA GLU A 450 -31.86 9.31 -66.75
C GLU A 450 -31.39 10.17 -65.56
N LEU A 451 -31.54 11.49 -65.65
CA LEU A 451 -31.25 12.41 -64.55
C LEU A 451 -32.15 12.17 -63.32
N ALA A 452 -33.45 11.92 -63.52
CA ALA A 452 -34.36 11.60 -62.43
C ALA A 452 -34.02 10.28 -61.73
N TYR A 453 -33.58 9.26 -62.50
CA TYR A 453 -33.07 8.01 -61.94
C TYR A 453 -31.79 8.20 -61.13
N LEU A 454 -30.84 8.99 -61.64
CA LEU A 454 -29.59 9.31 -60.94
C LEU A 454 -29.85 10.08 -59.64
N ILE A 455 -30.68 11.13 -59.67
CA ILE A 455 -31.08 11.89 -58.47
C ILE A 455 -31.74 10.98 -57.43
N LYS A 456 -32.63 10.08 -57.84
CA LYS A 456 -33.26 9.12 -56.92
C LYS A 456 -32.24 8.18 -56.29
N LYS A 457 -31.30 7.66 -57.06
CA LYS A 457 -30.23 6.78 -56.59
C LYS A 457 -29.27 7.49 -55.62
N GLU A 458 -28.99 8.77 -55.86
CA GLU A 458 -28.20 9.59 -54.94
C GLU A 458 -28.96 9.84 -53.63
N ASP A 459 -30.25 10.20 -53.66
CA ASP A 459 -31.06 10.34 -52.43
C ASP A 459 -31.15 9.02 -51.65
N GLU A 460 -31.42 7.88 -52.30
CA GLU A 460 -31.37 6.55 -51.68
C GLU A 460 -30.03 6.28 -50.95
N SER A 461 -28.91 6.71 -51.54
CA SER A 461 -27.58 6.60 -50.92
C SER A 461 -27.37 7.57 -49.75
N LEU A 462 -27.93 8.79 -49.83
CA LEU A 462 -27.89 9.79 -48.77
C LEU A 462 -28.75 9.39 -47.56
N GLN A 463 -29.94 8.81 -47.77
CA GLN A 463 -30.76 8.26 -46.69
C GLN A 463 -30.03 7.08 -46.00
N CYS A 464 -29.36 6.21 -46.76
CA CYS A 464 -28.55 5.13 -46.19
C CYS A 464 -27.39 5.66 -45.33
N SER A 465 -26.64 6.65 -45.83
CA SER A 465 -25.56 7.31 -45.08
C SER A 465 -26.06 8.03 -43.83
N LYS A 466 -27.24 8.69 -43.92
CA LYS A 466 -27.90 9.34 -42.78
C LYS A 466 -28.29 8.33 -41.69
N LEU A 467 -28.88 7.19 -42.04
CA LEU A 467 -29.23 6.15 -41.07
C LEU A 467 -27.98 5.61 -40.34
N GLN A 468 -26.89 5.38 -41.06
CA GLN A 468 -25.61 4.99 -40.45
C GLN A 468 -25.05 6.07 -39.51
N LEU A 469 -25.24 7.36 -39.82
CA LEU A 469 -24.88 8.46 -38.92
C LEU A 469 -25.74 8.45 -37.65
N GLU A 470 -27.05 8.24 -37.77
CA GLU A 470 -27.99 8.15 -36.63
C GLU A 470 -27.67 6.95 -35.73
N GLU A 471 -27.33 5.79 -36.31
CA GLU A 471 -26.82 4.62 -35.58
C GLU A 471 -25.53 4.93 -34.81
N LYS A 472 -24.55 5.59 -35.45
CA LYS A 472 -23.27 5.96 -34.81
C LYS A 472 -23.44 7.02 -33.71
N ILE A 473 -24.41 7.93 -33.86
CA ILE A 473 -24.81 8.86 -32.80
C ILE A 473 -25.45 8.10 -31.62
N ALA A 474 -26.28 7.09 -31.88
CA ALA A 474 -26.87 6.24 -30.84
C ALA A 474 -25.80 5.41 -30.09
N GLU A 475 -24.84 4.81 -30.80
CA GLU A 475 -23.69 4.12 -30.22
C GLU A 475 -22.86 5.06 -29.33
N TYR A 476 -22.48 6.23 -29.84
CA TYR A 476 -21.71 7.23 -29.10
C TYR A 476 -22.43 7.68 -27.82
N ASN A 477 -23.74 7.95 -27.90
CA ASN A 477 -24.56 8.32 -26.75
C ASN A 477 -24.70 7.19 -25.73
N SER A 478 -24.71 5.92 -26.17
CA SER A 478 -24.69 4.76 -25.28
C SER A 478 -23.34 4.62 -24.56
N LEU A 479 -22.24 4.74 -25.29
CA LEU A 479 -20.88 4.67 -24.74
C LEU A 479 -20.60 5.82 -23.76
N THR A 480 -21.07 7.02 -24.07
CA THR A 480 -20.96 8.20 -23.19
C THR A 480 -21.64 7.93 -21.84
N LYS A 481 -22.88 7.43 -21.85
CA LYS A 481 -23.62 7.07 -20.62
C LYS A 481 -22.95 5.96 -19.81
N GLN A 482 -22.35 4.96 -20.46
CA GLN A 482 -21.59 3.91 -19.78
C GLN A 482 -20.34 4.48 -19.09
N LEU A 483 -19.63 5.40 -19.76
CA LEU A 483 -18.46 6.10 -19.20
C LEU A 483 -18.87 7.02 -18.04
N GLU A 484 -20.00 7.72 -18.13
CA GLU A 484 -20.56 8.53 -17.05
C GLU A 484 -20.92 7.68 -15.82
N SER A 485 -21.57 6.52 -16.00
CA SER A 485 -21.88 5.58 -14.90
C SER A 485 -20.61 5.06 -14.23
N ALA A 486 -19.63 4.59 -15.03
CA ALA A 486 -18.36 4.09 -14.51
C ALA A 486 -17.55 5.17 -13.74
N LEU A 487 -17.62 6.44 -14.18
CA LEU A 487 -17.02 7.55 -13.44
C LEU A 487 -17.77 7.89 -12.15
N GLU A 488 -19.10 7.76 -12.11
CA GLU A 488 -19.89 7.99 -10.89
C GLU A 488 -19.70 6.86 -9.87
N GLU A 489 -19.68 5.61 -10.32
CA GLU A 489 -19.31 4.45 -9.50
C GLU A 489 -17.88 4.59 -8.95
N GLY A 490 -16.95 5.07 -9.78
CA GLY A 490 -15.59 5.43 -9.36
C GLY A 490 -15.56 6.51 -8.28
N ARG A 491 -16.28 7.63 -8.46
CA ARG A 491 -16.41 8.70 -7.46
C ARG A 491 -16.98 8.17 -6.15
N LYS A 492 -18.04 7.36 -6.22
CA LYS A 492 -18.70 6.77 -5.06
C LYS A 492 -17.78 5.83 -4.28
N MET A 493 -17.04 4.94 -4.95
CA MET A 493 -16.07 4.06 -4.29
C MET A 493 -14.96 4.84 -3.59
N VAL A 494 -14.45 5.92 -4.22
CA VAL A 494 -13.44 6.80 -3.60
C VAL A 494 -13.99 7.49 -2.35
N ALA A 495 -15.24 7.98 -2.38
CA ALA A 495 -15.89 8.58 -1.22
C ALA A 495 -16.09 7.57 -0.07
N GLU A 496 -16.56 6.35 -0.38
CA GLU A 496 -16.74 5.30 0.63
C GLU A 496 -15.42 4.87 1.30
N GLU A 497 -14.31 4.80 0.54
CA GLU A 497 -13.00 4.52 1.14
C GLU A 497 -12.45 5.73 1.91
N PHE A 498 -12.74 6.96 1.49
CA PHE A 498 -12.33 8.16 2.22
C PHE A 498 -12.99 8.27 3.61
N GLU A 499 -14.28 7.97 3.71
CA GLU A 499 -14.99 7.88 5.01
C GLU A 499 -14.41 6.78 5.92
N LYS A 500 -14.06 5.60 5.35
CA LYS A 500 -13.41 4.52 6.11
C LYS A 500 -12.02 4.92 6.62
N MET A 501 -11.24 5.65 5.82
CA MET A 501 -9.94 6.20 6.22
C MET A 501 -10.09 7.28 7.30
N SER A 502 -11.05 8.21 7.15
CA SER A 502 -11.36 9.25 8.14
C SER A 502 -11.72 8.64 9.50
N TYR A 503 -12.58 7.63 9.53
CA TYR A 503 -12.93 6.90 10.76
C TYR A 503 -11.72 6.19 11.39
N LEU A 504 -10.87 5.55 10.57
CA LEU A 504 -9.65 4.89 11.04
C LEU A 504 -8.65 5.91 11.61
N GLU A 505 -8.50 7.07 10.98
CA GLU A 505 -7.63 8.14 11.45
C GLU A 505 -8.12 8.68 12.80
N GLN A 506 -9.41 9.01 12.93
CA GLN A 506 -9.99 9.46 14.20
C GLN A 506 -9.82 8.43 15.32
N ALA A 507 -9.96 7.13 15.03
CA ALA A 507 -9.70 6.06 15.98
C ALA A 507 -8.22 5.97 16.40
N LEU A 508 -7.28 6.18 15.47
CA LEU A 508 -5.85 6.22 15.74
C LEU A 508 -5.44 7.47 16.53
N GLN A 509 -5.95 8.66 16.19
CA GLN A 509 -5.75 9.90 16.94
C GLN A 509 -6.28 9.76 18.38
N THR A 510 -7.48 9.20 18.56
CA THR A 510 -8.05 8.92 19.89
C THR A 510 -7.16 7.97 20.70
N LYS A 511 -6.65 6.91 20.08
CA LYS A 511 -5.74 5.95 20.73
C LYS A 511 -4.39 6.57 21.08
N MET A 512 -3.88 7.49 20.24
CA MET A 512 -2.65 8.24 20.49
C MET A 512 -2.80 9.10 21.74
N LEU A 513 -3.89 9.88 21.85
CA LEU A 513 -4.18 10.72 23.02
C LEU A 513 -4.30 9.91 24.33
N VAL A 514 -4.88 8.71 24.27
CA VAL A 514 -4.92 7.79 25.45
C VAL A 514 -3.51 7.36 25.85
N LEU A 515 -2.67 6.94 24.91
CA LEU A 515 -1.30 6.51 25.19
C LEU A 515 -0.40 7.67 25.69
N GLU A 516 -0.57 8.88 25.15
CA GLU A 516 0.10 10.09 25.66
C GLU A 516 -0.29 10.38 27.12
N ASN A 517 -1.56 10.17 27.49
CA ASN A 517 -2.02 10.34 28.86
C ASN A 517 -1.50 9.22 29.78
N GLU A 518 -1.49 7.95 29.36
CA GLU A 518 -0.84 6.88 30.14
C GLU A 518 0.65 7.17 30.39
N VAL A 519 1.38 7.68 29.39
CA VAL A 519 2.78 8.08 29.53
C VAL A 519 2.92 9.28 30.50
N ARG A 520 2.01 10.24 30.43
CA ARG A 520 1.95 11.41 31.35
C ARG A 520 1.76 10.96 32.80
N GLU A 521 0.80 10.08 33.05
CA GLU A 521 0.50 9.51 34.38
C GLU A 521 1.70 8.74 34.94
N ARG A 522 2.29 7.83 34.16
CA ARG A 522 3.46 7.03 34.60
C ARG A 522 4.70 7.88 34.86
N GLN A 523 4.86 9.00 34.15
CA GLN A 523 5.93 9.95 34.41
C GLN A 523 5.67 10.76 35.70
N GLU A 524 4.42 10.96 36.13
CA GLU A 524 4.09 11.56 37.42
C GLU A 524 4.24 10.55 38.57
N GLU A 525 3.70 9.33 38.45
CA GLU A 525 3.93 8.22 39.40
C GLU A 525 5.44 8.06 39.70
N LYS A 526 6.28 8.13 38.66
CA LYS A 526 7.74 8.07 38.77
C LYS A 526 8.32 9.22 39.60
N LYS A 527 7.84 10.46 39.45
CA LYS A 527 8.28 11.60 40.26
C LYS A 527 7.85 11.43 41.72
N GLU A 528 6.62 10.98 41.97
CA GLU A 528 6.11 10.72 43.32
C GLU A 528 6.93 9.64 44.03
N LEU A 529 7.21 8.52 43.34
CA LEU A 529 8.05 7.44 43.86
C LEU A 529 9.50 7.90 44.10
N LEU A 530 10.07 8.74 43.23
CA LEU A 530 11.38 9.36 43.48
C LEU A 530 11.34 10.28 44.71
N CYS A 531 10.29 11.08 44.88
CA CYS A 531 10.13 11.93 46.07
C CYS A 531 9.97 11.08 47.36
N ALA A 532 9.25 9.97 47.30
CA ALA A 532 9.12 9.02 48.40
C ALA A 532 10.46 8.33 48.73
N PHE A 533 11.24 7.95 47.70
CA PHE A 533 12.57 7.36 47.88
C PHE A 533 13.51 8.31 48.64
N HIS A 534 13.67 9.57 48.18
CA HIS A 534 14.54 10.54 48.85
C HIS A 534 14.08 10.92 50.27
N ARG A 535 12.76 10.83 50.57
CA ARG A 535 12.24 10.99 51.95
C ARG A 535 12.67 9.82 52.83
N ASN A 536 12.52 8.59 52.33
CA ASN A 536 12.93 7.38 53.04
C ASN A 536 14.46 7.34 53.24
N GLU A 537 15.25 7.68 52.22
CA GLU A 537 16.71 7.75 52.29
C GLU A 537 17.19 8.67 53.41
N LYS A 538 16.67 9.91 53.47
CA LYS A 538 16.94 10.86 54.55
C LYS A 538 16.51 10.36 55.93
N HIS A 539 15.39 9.64 56.03
CA HIS A 539 14.97 9.02 57.28
C HIS A 539 15.97 7.93 57.74
N HIS A 540 16.49 7.10 56.83
CA HIS A 540 17.51 6.11 57.17
C HIS A 540 18.83 6.80 57.58
N GLU A 541 19.24 7.87 56.88
CA GLU A 541 20.41 8.67 57.24
C GLU A 541 20.33 9.24 58.67
N VAL A 542 19.17 9.78 59.05
CA VAL A 542 18.92 10.28 60.42
C VAL A 542 18.98 9.14 61.45
N CYS A 543 18.28 8.02 61.23
CA CYS A 543 18.31 6.90 62.16
C CYS A 543 19.70 6.28 62.31
N LEU A 544 20.51 6.24 61.25
CA LEU A 544 21.91 5.79 61.34
C LEU A 544 22.74 6.73 62.22
N LYS A 545 22.61 8.05 62.04
CA LYS A 545 23.28 9.06 62.89
C LYS A 545 22.80 8.99 64.34
N GLU A 546 21.54 8.69 64.61
CA GLU A 546 21.01 8.50 65.98
C GLU A 546 21.58 7.24 66.65
N LEU A 547 21.73 6.15 65.90
CA LEU A 547 22.37 4.91 66.36
C LEU A 547 23.86 5.10 66.60
N GLU A 548 24.58 5.78 65.70
CA GLU A 548 26.00 6.14 65.83
C GLU A 548 26.24 7.01 67.08
N ASN A 549 25.45 8.07 67.27
CA ASN A 549 25.50 8.90 68.48
C ASN A 549 25.21 8.09 69.76
N SER A 550 24.33 7.09 69.68
CA SER A 550 23.98 6.22 70.82
C SER A 550 25.08 5.20 71.12
N LEU A 551 25.76 4.68 70.11
CA LEU A 551 26.96 3.85 70.24
C LEU A 551 28.09 4.66 70.87
N GLN A 552 28.41 5.84 70.34
CA GLN A 552 29.45 6.73 70.90
C GLN A 552 29.18 7.09 72.37
N ARG A 553 27.92 7.35 72.75
CA ARG A 553 27.54 7.54 74.17
C ARG A 553 27.78 6.29 75.02
N SER A 554 27.59 5.10 74.47
CA SER A 554 27.86 3.83 75.14
C SER A 554 29.37 3.58 75.31
N GLU A 555 30.17 3.87 74.27
CA GLU A 555 31.62 3.75 74.32
C GLU A 555 32.26 4.78 75.25
N ASN A 556 31.79 6.03 75.25
CA ASN A 556 32.23 7.05 76.20
C ASN A 556 31.93 6.65 77.65
N LYS A 557 30.78 6.01 77.92
CA LYS A 557 30.46 5.42 79.23
C LYS A 557 31.38 4.24 79.57
N LYS A 558 31.61 3.32 78.63
CA LYS A 558 32.53 2.18 78.78
C LYS A 558 33.95 2.64 79.12
N GLN A 559 34.48 3.64 78.41
CA GLN A 559 35.78 4.23 78.68
C GLN A 559 35.80 4.93 80.05
N SER A 560 34.74 5.64 80.43
CA SER A 560 34.63 6.26 81.76
C SER A 560 34.66 5.21 82.88
N ILE A 561 33.98 4.08 82.70
CA ILE A 561 34.01 2.94 83.63
C ILE A 561 35.40 2.30 83.66
N GLN A 562 36.06 2.11 82.51
CA GLN A 562 37.43 1.59 82.45
C GLN A 562 38.42 2.51 83.18
N ASN A 563 38.31 3.84 82.99
CA ASN A 563 39.12 4.83 83.70
C ASN A 563 38.89 4.76 85.22
N TYR A 564 37.63 4.65 85.66
CA TYR A 564 37.29 4.49 87.08
C TYR A 564 37.81 3.17 87.68
N VAL A 565 37.70 2.06 86.96
CA VAL A 565 38.27 0.76 87.36
C VAL A 565 39.80 0.84 87.44
N GLN A 566 40.46 1.56 86.53
CA GLN A 566 41.91 1.77 86.58
C GLN A 566 42.33 2.68 87.75
N PHE A 567 41.55 3.70 88.07
CA PHE A 567 41.73 4.51 89.28
C PHE A 567 41.58 3.65 90.56
N LEU A 568 40.53 2.82 90.66
CA LEU A 568 40.34 1.90 91.78
C LEU A 568 41.49 0.90 91.92
N LYS A 569 41.97 0.31 90.81
CA LYS A 569 43.17 -0.57 90.84
C LYS A 569 44.40 0.16 91.37
N THR A 570 44.66 1.37 90.87
CA THR A 570 45.82 2.18 91.27
C THR A 570 45.74 2.56 92.75
N SER A 571 44.56 2.99 93.21
CA SER A 571 44.31 3.31 94.62
C SER A 571 44.42 2.08 95.53
N TYR A 572 43.90 0.93 95.10
CA TYR A 572 44.05 -0.33 95.85
C TYR A 572 45.52 -0.75 95.99
N ILE A 573 46.29 -0.69 94.89
CA ILE A 573 47.74 -0.96 94.91
C ILE A 573 48.46 0.02 95.84
N THR A 574 48.07 1.30 95.87
CA THR A 574 48.68 2.33 96.74
C THR A 574 48.30 2.18 98.22
N MET A 575 47.20 1.49 98.53
CA MET A 575 46.67 1.31 99.88
C MET A 575 47.04 -0.03 100.53
N PHE A 576 47.31 -1.06 99.73
CA PHE A 576 47.46 -2.46 100.18
C PHE A 576 48.63 -3.22 99.54
N GLY A 577 49.48 -2.56 98.75
CA GLY A 577 50.69 -3.11 98.13
C GLY A 577 51.95 -2.34 98.53
#